data_AF-A0A2I7N8B8-F1
#
_entry.id   AF-A0A2I7N8B8-F1
#
_cell.length_a   1.000
_cell.length_b   1.000
_cell.length_c   1.000
_cell.angle_alpha   90.00
_cell.angle_beta   90.00
_cell.angle_gamma   90.00
#
_symmetry.space_group_name_H-M   'P 1'
#
loop_
_entity.id
_entity.type
_entity.pdbx_description
1 polymer ?
#
loop_
_entity_poly.entity_id
_entity_poly.type
_entity_poly.pdbx_seq_one_letter_code
_entity_poly.pdbx_strand_id
1 'polypeptide(L)'
;MTVSSINRLGWMALITLILGSVTSSFGIGIIISIISLIITTMLYKRIDDMGYGTSLFNFSISQYLIAGVPTGLMVYFGVSQYTDKSHGVMFLVAIVILALLLFVAILNYFIAKSLLIVAEKCDNAWFKISGILTKFGAYTVPVLIGFMLLILAQPIFLIGCITFKGIQKTA
;
A
#
# COMPACT_ATOMS: atom_id res chain seq x y z
N MET A 1 2.83 15.69 -19.49
CA MET A 1 2.72 15.48 -18.02
C MET A 1 4.03 15.95 -17.39
N THR A 2 4.01 16.83 -16.39
CA THR A 2 5.26 17.39 -15.84
C THR A 2 5.74 16.58 -14.63
N VAL A 3 7.01 16.17 -14.66
CA VAL A 3 7.76 15.53 -13.57
C VAL A 3 7.57 16.29 -12.24
N SER A 4 7.50 17.62 -12.31
CA SER A 4 7.22 18.52 -11.20
C SER A 4 5.93 18.18 -10.43
N SER A 5 4.87 17.73 -11.13
CA SER A 5 3.60 17.40 -10.49
C SER A 5 3.65 16.13 -9.65
N ILE A 6 4.47 15.15 -10.03
CA ILE A 6 4.64 13.87 -9.32
C ILE A 6 5.55 14.06 -8.12
N ASN A 7 6.62 14.84 -8.31
CA ASN A 7 7.51 15.22 -7.22
C ASN A 7 6.74 15.97 -6.11
N ARG A 8 5.93 16.97 -6.47
CA ARG A 8 5.12 17.72 -5.50
C ARG A 8 4.13 16.83 -4.74
N LEU A 9 3.45 15.92 -5.43
CA LEU A 9 2.54 14.97 -4.77
C LEU A 9 3.29 13.96 -3.91
N GLY A 10 4.49 13.52 -4.31
CA GLY A 10 5.36 12.66 -3.52
C GLY A 10 5.70 13.28 -2.17
N TRP A 11 6.11 14.56 -2.16
CA TRP A 11 6.33 15.32 -0.93
C TRP A 11 5.07 15.46 -0.07
N MET A 12 3.93 15.81 -0.68
CA MET A 12 2.67 15.95 0.04
C MET A 12 2.24 14.64 0.70
N ALA A 13 2.34 13.52 -0.02
CA ALA A 13 2.02 12.19 0.52
C ALA A 13 2.97 11.79 1.65
N LEU A 14 4.27 12.05 1.51
CA LEU A 14 5.26 11.67 2.52
C LEU A 14 5.09 12.49 3.81
N ILE A 15 4.89 13.80 3.69
CA ILE A 15 4.66 14.69 4.85
C ILE A 15 3.37 14.28 5.57
N THR A 16 2.29 14.04 4.83
CA THR A 16 1.03 13.60 5.44
C THR A 16 1.14 12.20 6.04
N LEU A 17 1.91 11.28 5.45
CA LEU A 17 2.17 9.95 6.04
C LEU A 17 2.84 10.09 7.41
N ILE A 18 3.89 10.90 7.50
CA ILE A 18 4.66 11.11 8.73
C ILE A 18 3.82 11.86 9.77
N LEU A 19 3.10 12.91 9.36
CA LEU A 19 2.21 13.64 10.28
C LEU A 19 1.10 12.74 10.81
N GLY A 20 0.52 11.87 9.96
CA GLY A 20 -0.50 10.91 10.36
C GLY A 20 0.01 9.92 11.41
N SER A 21 1.25 9.42 11.26
CA SER A 21 1.84 8.48 12.22
C SER A 21 2.24 9.13 13.55
N VAL A 22 2.66 10.40 13.55
CA VAL A 22 3.05 11.12 14.78
C VAL A 22 1.83 11.64 15.56
N THR A 23 0.74 11.99 14.87
CA THR A 23 -0.47 12.57 15.49
C THR A 23 -1.56 11.53 15.80
N SER A 24 -1.23 10.24 15.74
CA SER A 24 -2.18 9.12 15.86
C SER A 24 -2.98 9.08 17.16
N SER A 25 -2.54 9.78 18.21
CA SER A 25 -3.21 9.84 19.52
C SER A 25 -4.44 10.76 19.55
N PHE A 26 -4.59 11.65 18.57
CA PHE A 26 -5.78 12.48 18.40
C PHE A 26 -6.45 12.02 17.10
N GLY A 27 -7.78 11.82 17.06
CA GLY A 27 -8.49 11.30 15.87
C GLY A 27 -8.19 12.03 14.53
N ILE A 28 -7.57 13.21 14.59
CA ILE A 28 -6.92 13.95 13.50
C ILE A 28 -5.88 13.10 12.74
N GLY A 29 -5.07 12.27 13.41
CA GLY A 29 -4.05 11.44 12.77
C GLY A 29 -4.62 10.42 11.79
N ILE A 30 -5.83 9.90 12.05
CA ILE A 30 -6.55 9.01 11.14
C ILE A 30 -6.93 9.77 9.86
N ILE A 31 -7.47 11.00 9.99
CA ILE A 31 -7.87 11.83 8.85
C ILE A 31 -6.64 12.16 7.98
N ILE A 32 -5.53 12.55 8.61
CA ILE A 32 -4.27 12.85 7.90
C ILE A 32 -3.74 11.61 7.16
N SER A 33 -3.83 10.43 7.79
CA SER A 33 -3.42 9.17 7.17
C SER A 33 -4.28 8.80 5.96
N ILE A 34 -5.60 9.05 6.02
CA ILE A 34 -6.50 8.87 4.87
C ILE A 34 -6.12 9.83 3.73
N ILE A 35 -5.79 11.09 4.04
CA ILE A 35 -5.31 12.04 3.03
C ILE A 35 -4.02 11.52 2.37
N SER A 36 -3.06 11.00 3.14
CA SER A 36 -1.85 10.40 2.60
C SER A 36 -2.15 9.22 1.66
N LEU A 37 -3.10 8.37 2.04
CA LEU A 37 -3.55 7.24 1.23
C LEU A 37 -4.19 7.71 -0.09
N ILE A 38 -5.04 8.73 -0.06
CA ILE A 38 -5.65 9.32 -1.27
C ILE A 38 -4.57 9.85 -2.21
N ILE A 39 -3.62 10.63 -1.70
CA ILE A 39 -2.53 11.21 -2.52
C ILE A 39 -1.65 10.10 -3.11
N THR A 40 -1.34 9.07 -2.32
CA THR A 40 -0.57 7.90 -2.79
C THR A 40 -1.32 7.15 -3.90
N THR A 41 -2.63 7.01 -3.78
CA THR A 41 -3.47 6.37 -4.81
C THR A 41 -3.52 7.21 -6.08
N MET A 42 -3.56 8.54 -5.95
CA MET A 42 -3.44 9.46 -7.10
C MET A 42 -2.07 9.34 -7.77
N LEU A 43 -0.98 9.12 -7.01
CA LEU A 43 0.35 8.86 -7.57
C LEU A 43 0.36 7.56 -8.38
N TYR A 44 -0.27 6.48 -7.89
CA TYR A 44 -0.40 5.23 -8.65
C TYR A 44 -1.15 5.43 -9.97
N LYS A 45 -2.27 6.16 -9.94
CA LYS A 45 -3.00 6.50 -11.17
C LYS A 45 -2.13 7.27 -12.15
N ARG A 46 -1.39 8.27 -11.66
CA ARG A 46 -0.50 9.07 -12.52
C ARG A 46 0.65 8.27 -13.12
N ILE A 47 1.13 7.25 -12.43
CA ILE A 47 2.15 6.34 -12.97
C ILE A 47 1.53 5.41 -14.02
N ASP A 48 0.33 4.87 -13.79
CA ASP A 48 -0.39 4.07 -14.80
C ASP A 48 -0.71 4.89 -16.06
N ASP A 49 -1.11 6.15 -15.90
CA ASP A 49 -1.39 7.09 -16.99
C ASP A 49 -0.15 7.39 -17.86
N MET A 50 1.06 7.03 -17.43
CA MET A 50 2.27 7.11 -18.26
C MET A 50 2.37 6.00 -19.31
N GLY A 51 1.49 5.00 -19.27
CA GLY A 51 1.42 3.96 -20.29
C GLY A 51 2.46 2.85 -20.15
N TYR A 52 2.96 2.58 -18.94
CA TYR A 52 3.91 1.47 -18.70
C TYR A 52 3.29 0.07 -18.75
N GLY A 53 1.99 -0.05 -19.08
CA GLY A 53 1.27 -1.32 -19.06
C GLY A 53 1.02 -1.86 -17.65
N THR A 54 1.02 -0.98 -16.65
CA THR A 54 0.78 -1.32 -15.24
C THR A 54 -0.67 -1.07 -14.84
N SER A 55 -1.08 -1.66 -13.71
CA SER A 55 -2.41 -1.42 -13.12
C SER A 55 -2.30 -1.15 -11.61
N LEU A 56 -1.33 -0.33 -11.23
CA LEU A 56 -1.07 0.05 -9.83
C LEU A 56 -2.31 0.61 -9.17
N PHE A 57 -3.05 1.48 -9.86
CA PHE A 57 -4.26 2.10 -9.34
C PHE A 57 -5.34 1.07 -9.02
N ASN A 58 -5.70 0.22 -9.99
CA ASN A 58 -6.74 -0.78 -9.80
C ASN A 58 -6.35 -1.79 -8.72
N PHE A 59 -5.11 -2.30 -8.74
CA PHE A 59 -4.66 -3.24 -7.72
C PHE A 59 -4.66 -2.60 -6.32
N SER A 60 -4.25 -1.34 -6.19
CA SER A 60 -4.26 -0.63 -4.90
C SER A 60 -5.68 -0.41 -4.37
N ILE A 61 -6.64 -0.02 -5.21
CA ILE A 61 -8.05 0.11 -4.80
C ILE A 61 -8.63 -1.24 -4.37
N SER A 62 -8.44 -2.28 -5.17
CA SER A 62 -8.87 -3.63 -4.81
C SER A 62 -8.24 -4.08 -3.48
N GLN A 63 -6.98 -3.73 -3.25
CA GLN A 63 -6.28 -4.05 -2.02
C GLN A 63 -6.93 -3.34 -0.82
N TYR A 64 -7.22 -2.05 -0.93
CA TYR A 64 -7.83 -1.30 0.18
C TYR A 64 -9.25 -1.78 0.49
N LEU A 65 -10.06 -2.06 -0.52
CA LEU A 65 -11.41 -2.59 -0.34
C LEU A 65 -11.39 -3.93 0.41
N ILE A 66 -10.47 -4.82 0.02
CA ILE A 66 -10.38 -6.17 0.58
C ILE A 66 -9.70 -6.15 1.94
N ALA A 67 -8.69 -5.30 2.17
CA ALA A 67 -8.02 -5.15 3.46
C ALA A 67 -8.90 -4.44 4.50
N GLY A 68 -9.87 -3.63 4.07
CA GLY A 68 -10.85 -3.00 4.95
C GLY A 68 -11.74 -4.01 5.68
N VAL A 69 -12.08 -5.13 5.04
CA VAL A 69 -12.93 -6.19 5.62
C VAL A 69 -12.27 -6.88 6.83
N PRO A 70 -11.06 -7.47 6.75
CA PRO A 70 -10.42 -8.09 7.90
C PRO A 70 -10.08 -7.07 9.00
N THR A 71 -9.71 -5.83 8.64
CA THR A 71 -9.49 -4.77 9.63
C THR A 71 -10.78 -4.44 10.39
N GLY A 72 -11.90 -4.27 9.67
CA GLY A 72 -13.21 -4.01 10.27
C GLY A 72 -13.70 -5.17 11.12
N LEU A 73 -13.51 -6.42 10.68
CA LEU A 73 -13.83 -7.62 11.45
C LEU A 73 -12.96 -7.71 12.71
N MET A 74 -11.66 -7.48 12.62
CA MET A 74 -10.76 -7.48 13.79
C MET A 74 -11.15 -6.40 14.80
N VAL A 75 -11.53 -5.20 14.36
CA VAL A 75 -12.02 -4.15 15.25
C VAL A 75 -13.36 -4.54 15.86
N TYR A 76 -14.31 -5.02 15.07
CA TYR A 76 -15.64 -5.41 15.55
C TYR A 76 -15.59 -6.53 16.60
N PHE A 77 -14.82 -7.59 16.33
CA PHE A 77 -14.64 -8.72 17.27
C PHE A 77 -13.65 -8.41 18.40
N GLY A 78 -12.65 -7.57 18.18
CA GLY A 78 -11.69 -7.13 19.20
C GLY A 78 -12.30 -6.16 20.22
N VAL A 79 -13.29 -5.36 19.81
CA VAL A 79 -14.03 -4.44 20.68
C VAL A 79 -15.25 -5.12 21.33
N SER A 80 -15.80 -6.18 20.72
CA SER A 80 -16.96 -6.89 21.24
C SER A 80 -16.74 -8.41 21.40
N GLN A 81 -16.61 -8.80 22.67
CA GLN A 81 -16.91 -10.15 23.17
C GLN A 81 -15.93 -11.24 22.73
N TYR A 82 -14.77 -11.29 23.38
CA TYR A 82 -14.05 -12.56 23.57
C TYR A 82 -14.76 -13.51 24.55
N THR A 83 -15.81 -13.04 25.22
CA THR A 83 -16.35 -13.68 26.42
C THR A 83 -17.55 -14.61 26.18
N ASP A 84 -18.30 -14.48 25.08
CA ASP A 84 -19.60 -15.18 24.92
C ASP A 84 -19.86 -15.85 23.55
N LYS A 85 -18.87 -15.94 22.66
CA LYS A 85 -19.08 -16.48 21.29
C LYS A 85 -18.63 -17.93 21.16
N SER A 86 -19.46 -18.76 20.51
CA SER A 86 -19.15 -20.16 20.16
C SER A 86 -17.81 -20.28 19.42
N HIS A 87 -16.93 -21.17 19.89
CA HIS A 87 -15.60 -21.42 19.31
C HIS A 87 -15.64 -21.70 17.79
N GLY A 88 -16.73 -22.30 17.29
CA GLY A 88 -16.90 -22.58 15.86
C GLY A 88 -17.04 -21.32 14.99
N VAL A 89 -17.74 -20.28 15.49
CA VAL A 89 -17.91 -19.01 14.77
C VAL A 89 -16.58 -18.25 14.71
N MET A 90 -15.82 -18.26 15.81
CA MET A 90 -14.49 -17.63 15.83
C MET A 90 -13.51 -18.32 14.86
N PHE A 91 -13.54 -19.64 14.77
CA PHE A 91 -12.72 -20.39 13.82
C PHE A 91 -13.07 -20.05 12.36
N LEU A 92 -14.37 -19.96 12.04
CA LEU A 92 -14.82 -19.56 10.70
C LEU A 92 -14.40 -18.13 10.36
N VAL A 93 -14.55 -17.19 11.29
CA VAL A 93 -14.08 -15.80 11.12
C VAL A 93 -12.57 -15.75 10.89
N ALA A 94 -11.79 -16.53 11.63
CA ALA A 94 -10.34 -16.61 11.46
C ALA A 94 -9.94 -17.15 10.07
N ILE A 95 -10.62 -18.18 9.58
CA ILE A 95 -10.42 -18.71 8.21
C ILE A 95 -10.74 -17.64 7.17
N VAL A 96 -11.85 -16.91 7.33
CA VAL A 96 -12.24 -15.84 6.41
C VAL A 96 -11.20 -14.71 6.41
N ILE A 97 -10.72 -14.29 7.58
CA ILE A 97 -9.66 -13.29 7.70
C ILE A 97 -8.39 -13.79 7.00
N LEU A 98 -7.97 -15.03 7.25
CA LEU A 98 -6.78 -15.61 6.61
C LEU A 98 -6.90 -15.62 5.08
N ALA A 99 -8.06 -16.03 4.55
CA ALA A 99 -8.32 -16.04 3.11
C ALA A 99 -8.28 -14.64 2.49
N LEU A 100 -8.86 -13.64 3.17
CA LEU A 100 -8.81 -12.24 2.73
C LEU A 100 -7.38 -11.69 2.76
N LEU A 101 -6.59 -12.03 3.78
CA LEU A 101 -5.18 -11.63 3.86
C LEU A 101 -4.33 -12.29 2.76
N LEU A 102 -4.58 -13.55 2.42
CA LEU A 102 -3.94 -14.21 1.28
C LEU A 102 -4.33 -13.54 -0.05
N PHE A 103 -5.58 -13.09 -0.19
CA PHE A 103 -5.97 -12.34 -1.37
C PHE A 103 -5.27 -10.97 -1.45
N VAL A 104 -5.13 -10.28 -0.31
CA VAL A 104 -4.33 -9.04 -0.21
C VAL A 104 -2.86 -9.29 -0.57
N ALA A 105 -2.29 -10.43 -0.17
CA ALA A 105 -0.95 -10.84 -0.57
C ALA A 105 -0.81 -10.96 -2.10
N ILE A 106 -1.78 -11.59 -2.77
CA ILE A 106 -1.78 -11.70 -4.24
C ILE A 106 -1.83 -10.31 -4.89
N LEU A 107 -2.66 -9.40 -4.40
CA LEU A 107 -2.71 -8.03 -4.92
C LEU A 107 -1.39 -7.28 -4.70
N ASN A 108 -0.77 -7.43 -3.53
CA ASN A 108 0.56 -6.87 -3.28
C ASN A 108 1.62 -7.42 -4.24
N TYR A 109 1.55 -8.71 -4.61
CA TYR A 109 2.44 -9.28 -5.62
C TYR A 109 2.26 -8.60 -6.99
N PHE A 110 1.03 -8.32 -7.42
CA PHE A 110 0.77 -7.61 -8.68
C PHE A 110 1.21 -6.14 -8.64
N ILE A 111 1.02 -5.47 -7.51
CA ILE A 111 1.55 -4.11 -7.26
C ILE A 111 3.08 -4.12 -7.35
N ALA A 112 3.73 -5.09 -6.70
CA ALA A 112 5.17 -5.24 -6.74
C ALA A 112 5.71 -5.44 -8.15
N LYS A 113 5.08 -6.32 -8.94
CA LYS A 113 5.45 -6.55 -10.35
C LYS A 113 5.32 -5.25 -11.16
N SER A 114 4.24 -4.51 -10.94
CA SER A 114 4.01 -3.22 -11.60
C SER A 114 5.07 -2.19 -11.22
N LEU A 115 5.44 -2.09 -9.94
CA LEU A 115 6.50 -1.19 -9.46
C LEU A 115 7.87 -1.53 -10.07
N LEU A 116 8.19 -2.82 -10.23
CA LEU A 116 9.44 -3.24 -10.87
C LEU A 116 9.50 -2.86 -12.35
N ILE A 117 8.39 -3.00 -13.08
CA ILE A 117 8.29 -2.53 -14.48
C ILE A 117 8.53 -1.02 -14.55
N VAL A 118 7.90 -0.25 -13.66
CA VAL A 118 8.09 1.21 -13.60
C VAL A 118 9.54 1.55 -13.27
N ALA A 119 10.17 0.81 -12.35
CA ALA A 119 11.56 1.01 -11.97
C ALA A 119 12.52 0.79 -13.14
N GLU A 120 12.29 -0.25 -13.95
CA GLU A 120 13.07 -0.52 -15.17
C GLU A 120 12.87 0.56 -16.23
N LYS A 121 11.63 1.01 -16.44
CA LYS A 121 11.31 2.05 -17.44
C LYS A 121 11.81 3.44 -17.06
N CYS A 122 11.97 3.71 -15.77
CA CYS A 122 12.33 5.04 -15.25
C CYS A 122 13.76 5.11 -14.69
N ASP A 123 14.52 4.00 -14.75
CA ASP A 123 15.83 3.82 -14.11
C ASP A 123 15.88 4.37 -12.67
N ASN A 124 14.88 3.98 -11.86
CA ASN A 124 14.71 4.49 -10.51
C ASN A 124 14.92 3.38 -9.46
N ALA A 125 16.07 3.44 -8.77
CA ALA A 125 16.44 2.50 -7.72
C ALA A 125 15.41 2.44 -6.57
N TRP A 126 14.77 3.56 -6.21
CA TRP A 126 13.80 3.59 -5.11
C TRP A 126 12.51 2.83 -5.45
N PHE A 127 12.04 2.93 -6.70
CA PHE A 127 10.93 2.10 -7.18
C PHE A 127 11.30 0.62 -7.22
N LYS A 128 12.55 0.30 -7.58
CA LYS A 128 13.04 -1.09 -7.55
C LYS A 128 13.05 -1.64 -6.12
N ILE A 129 13.59 -0.90 -5.17
CA ILE A 129 13.64 -1.30 -3.75
C ILE A 129 12.22 -1.45 -3.19
N SER A 130 11.33 -0.49 -3.46
CA SER A 130 9.93 -0.58 -3.04
C SER A 130 9.24 -1.81 -3.64
N GLY A 131 9.40 -2.06 -4.95
CA GLY A 131 8.84 -3.23 -5.61
C GLY A 131 9.36 -4.56 -5.04
N ILE A 132 10.67 -4.65 -4.74
CA ILE A 132 11.25 -5.84 -4.09
C ILE A 132 10.67 -6.05 -2.69
N LEU A 133 10.59 -4.99 -1.87
CA LEU A 133 10.03 -5.06 -0.53
C LEU A 133 8.55 -5.46 -0.54
N THR A 134 7.76 -4.89 -1.45
CA THR A 134 6.35 -5.27 -1.63
C THR A 134 6.22 -6.72 -2.08
N LYS A 135 7.13 -7.22 -2.93
CA LYS A 135 7.15 -8.62 -3.36
C LYS A 135 7.45 -9.56 -2.20
N PHE A 136 8.49 -9.28 -1.41
CA PHE A 136 8.80 -10.09 -0.22
C PHE A 136 7.72 -9.99 0.84
N GLY A 137 7.15 -8.80 1.03
CA GLY A 137 6.00 -8.56 1.89
C GLY A 137 4.83 -9.45 1.49
N ALA A 138 4.44 -9.46 0.21
CA ALA A 138 3.38 -10.31 -0.31
C ALA A 138 3.56 -11.80 0.05
N TYR A 139 4.77 -12.36 -0.11
CA TYR A 139 5.02 -13.76 0.22
C TYR A 139 4.97 -14.07 1.72
N THR A 140 5.09 -13.05 2.58
CA THR A 140 5.18 -13.19 4.04
C THR A 140 3.95 -12.66 4.77
N VAL A 141 2.87 -12.29 4.07
CA VAL A 141 1.69 -11.57 4.61
C VAL A 141 0.71 -12.33 5.54
N PRO A 142 0.79 -13.65 5.83
CA PRO A 142 0.17 -14.12 7.07
C PRO A 142 1.06 -13.87 8.31
N VAL A 143 2.33 -13.48 8.14
CA VAL A 143 3.30 -13.26 9.22
C VAL A 143 3.53 -11.76 9.43
N LEU A 144 3.73 -11.37 10.70
CA LEU A 144 3.95 -9.98 11.12
C LEU A 144 5.11 -9.29 10.36
N ILE A 145 6.12 -10.05 9.98
CA ILE A 145 7.26 -9.57 9.16
C ILE A 145 6.80 -9.04 7.80
N GLY A 146 5.84 -9.69 7.15
CA GLY A 146 5.35 -9.25 5.85
C GLY A 146 4.65 -7.90 5.92
N PHE A 147 3.89 -7.66 6.99
CA PHE A 147 3.28 -6.35 7.24
C PHE A 147 4.33 -5.26 7.45
N MET A 148 5.41 -5.53 8.20
CA MET A 148 6.49 -4.56 8.39
C MET A 148 7.17 -4.18 7.07
N LEU A 149 7.39 -5.16 6.18
CA LEU A 149 7.97 -4.91 4.86
C LEU A 149 7.04 -4.06 3.98
N LEU A 150 5.74 -4.31 4.01
CA LEU A 150 4.76 -3.51 3.27
C LEU A 150 4.67 -2.07 3.80
N ILE A 151 4.69 -1.90 5.12
CA ILE A 151 4.69 -0.56 5.76
C ILE A 151 5.92 0.23 5.34
N LEU A 152 7.09 -0.42 5.24
CA LEU A 152 8.34 0.22 4.80
C LEU A 152 8.39 0.47 3.29
N ALA A 153 7.74 -0.38 2.48
CA ALA A 153 7.73 -0.23 1.03
C ALA A 153 7.05 1.08 0.58
N GLN A 154 6.07 1.56 1.35
CA GLN A 154 5.27 2.74 1.04
C GLN A 154 6.05 4.08 1.14
N PRO A 155 6.78 4.41 2.21
CA PRO A 155 7.63 5.60 2.23
C PRO A 155 8.76 5.52 1.19
N ILE A 156 9.29 4.33 0.91
CA ILE A 156 10.32 4.14 -0.12
C ILE A 156 9.75 4.43 -1.52
N PHE A 157 8.52 4.00 -1.81
CA PHE A 157 7.82 4.36 -3.03
C PHE A 157 7.67 5.89 -3.16
N LEU A 158 7.28 6.58 -2.09
CA LEU A 158 7.12 8.04 -2.09
C LEU A 158 8.45 8.77 -2.33
N ILE A 159 9.55 8.27 -1.77
CA ILE A 159 10.91 8.77 -2.10
C ILE A 159 11.22 8.56 -3.59
N GLY A 160 10.81 7.43 -4.17
CA GLY A 160 10.90 7.20 -5.61
C GLY A 160 10.11 8.23 -6.44
N CYS A 161 8.92 8.61 -6.00
CA CYS A 161 8.11 9.66 -6.62
C CYS A 161 8.77 11.05 -6.51
N ILE A 162 9.41 11.35 -5.38
CA ILE A 162 10.14 12.63 -5.17
C ILE A 162 11.37 12.72 -6.07
N THR A 163 12.12 11.63 -6.16
CA THR A 163 13.35 11.54 -6.97
C THR A 163 13.08 11.25 -8.45
N PHE A 164 11.81 11.14 -8.83
CA PHE A 164 11.39 10.85 -10.20
C PHE A 164 11.91 11.91 -11.17
N LYS A 165 12.63 11.48 -12.21
CA LYS A 165 13.21 12.37 -13.24
C LYS A 165 12.49 12.30 -14.60
N GLY A 166 11.43 11.49 -14.73
CA GLY A 166 10.73 11.26 -16.00
C GLY A 166 11.22 10.02 -16.75
N ILE A 167 10.69 9.80 -17.95
CA ILE A 167 11.08 8.69 -18.82
C ILE A 167 12.48 8.97 -19.38
N GLN A 168 13.45 8.09 -19.11
CA GLN A 168 14.61 8.01 -20.00
C GLN A 168 14.12 7.38 -21.30
N LYS A 169 14.08 8.16 -22.39
CA LYS A 169 13.99 7.58 -23.72
C LYS A 169 15.20 6.65 -23.85
N THR A 170 14.94 5.35 -23.90
CA THR A 170 15.90 4.40 -24.47
C THR A 170 16.23 4.93 -25.87
N ALA A 171 17.46 5.41 -26.04
CA ALA A 171 18.03 5.74 -27.33
C ALA A 171 18.12 4.47 -28.19
#